data_AF-A0A1S2HML2-F1
#
_entry.id   AF-A0A1S2HML2-F1
#
_cell.length_a   1.000
_cell.length_b   1.000
_cell.length_c   1.000
_cell.angle_alpha   90.00
_cell.angle_beta   90.00
_cell.angle_gamma   90.00
#
_symmetry.space_group_name_H-M   'P 1'
#
loop_
_entity.id
_entity.type
_entity.pdbx_description
1 polymer ?
#
loop_
_entity_poly.entity_id
_entity_poly.type
_entity_poly.pdbx_seq_one_letter_code
_entity_poly.pdbx_strand_id
1 'polypeptide(L)'
;MLLCFVDESFKADFSGFGAVLADAEQTRTLTAHVHGIVAALDEYGVDARTEVHAHPVFHGKDAWSGVPPRVRVKVFLDVVEAVRASGATILLRGVRPERLRRHQDARGYPDRYAPEQVAFQHLLQRADRTAAANETYALVIADERSDRDRHRERFAVYQAYGTPGTYMHTRLERLLDTVHFAPSHHSRMLQIADLIAFVWVRSQTVVEQDARQARVMASLVADIRGCAYGAGTWP
;
A
#
# COMPACT_ATOMS: atom_id res chain seq x y z
N MET A 1 -9.69 9.88 14.52
CA MET A 1 -8.37 9.21 14.42
C MET A 1 -8.41 8.32 13.20
N LEU A 2 -7.32 8.28 12.44
CA LEU A 2 -7.16 7.44 11.25
C LEU A 2 -6.25 6.24 11.54
N LEU A 3 -6.44 5.17 10.78
CA LEU A 3 -5.59 4.00 10.76
C LEU A 3 -4.99 3.89 9.36
N CYS A 4 -3.66 3.89 9.28
CA CYS A 4 -2.89 3.79 8.04
C CYS A 4 -2.34 2.38 7.90
N PHE A 5 -2.99 1.55 7.09
CA PHE A 5 -2.54 0.19 6.80
C PHE A 5 -1.62 0.22 5.59
N VAL A 6 -0.39 -0.26 5.73
CA VAL A 6 0.67 -0.11 4.73
C VAL A 6 1.21 -1.47 4.32
N ASP A 7 1.41 -1.64 3.02
CA ASP A 7 2.19 -2.75 2.49
C ASP A 7 3.07 -2.30 1.31
N GLU A 8 4.02 -3.15 0.96
CA GLU A 8 5.00 -2.94 -0.08
C GLU A 8 4.83 -3.91 -1.26
N SER A 9 5.23 -3.43 -2.44
CA SER A 9 5.51 -4.33 -3.55
C SER A 9 6.76 -3.83 -4.28
N PHE A 10 7.72 -4.74 -4.46
CA PHE A 10 9.04 -4.41 -5.00
C PHE A 10 9.32 -5.17 -6.30
N LYS A 11 9.92 -4.45 -7.25
CA LYS A 11 10.55 -4.97 -8.45
C LYS A 11 11.96 -4.39 -8.57
N ALA A 12 12.81 -5.03 -9.36
CA ALA A 12 14.22 -4.64 -9.49
C ALA A 12 14.41 -3.15 -9.85
N ASP A 13 13.48 -2.56 -10.60
CA ASP A 13 13.53 -1.18 -11.07
C ASP A 13 12.56 -0.23 -10.33
N PHE A 14 11.81 -0.71 -9.33
CA PHE A 14 10.81 0.07 -8.62
C PHE A 14 10.53 -0.44 -7.20
N SER A 15 10.75 0.42 -6.21
CA SER A 15 10.32 0.21 -4.83
C SER A 15 9.05 1.00 -4.58
N GLY A 16 7.90 0.33 -4.36
CA GLY A 16 6.61 0.98 -4.14
C GLY A 16 5.93 0.54 -2.86
N PHE A 17 5.22 1.47 -2.24
CA PHE A 17 4.31 1.22 -1.13
C PHE A 17 2.90 1.66 -1.50
N GLY A 18 1.93 0.89 -1.03
CA GLY A 18 0.52 1.23 -1.01
C GLY A 18 0.02 1.31 0.42
N ALA A 19 -0.87 2.25 0.71
CA ALA A 19 -1.55 2.29 2.00
C ALA A 19 -3.02 2.67 1.86
N VAL A 20 -3.81 2.16 2.80
CA VAL A 20 -5.21 2.54 3.02
C VAL A 20 -5.29 3.29 4.33
N LEU A 21 -5.67 4.57 4.25
CA LEU A 21 -5.91 5.42 5.40
C LEU A 21 -7.43 5.56 5.60
N ALA A 22 -7.91 5.04 6.72
CA ALA A 22 -9.33 4.91 7.00
C ALA A 22 -9.64 5.29 8.46
N ASP A 23 -10.84 5.81 8.73
CA ASP A 23 -11.34 5.91 10.10
C ASP A 23 -11.88 4.56 10.62
N ALA A 24 -12.41 4.57 11.84
CA ALA A 24 -12.94 3.37 12.49
C ALA A 24 -14.16 2.77 11.78
N GLU A 25 -15.04 3.60 11.22
CA GLU A 25 -16.24 3.14 10.51
C GLU A 25 -15.85 2.52 9.17
N GLN A 26 -15.04 3.24 8.39
CA GLN A 26 -14.49 2.76 7.12
C GLN A 26 -13.74 1.45 7.30
N THR A 27 -12.90 1.34 8.34
CA THR A 27 -12.16 0.12 8.66
C THR A 27 -13.07 -1.08 8.92
N ARG A 28 -14.15 -0.89 9.71
CA ARG A 28 -15.14 -1.96 9.97
C ARG A 28 -15.86 -2.37 8.69
N THR A 29 -16.32 -1.40 7.91
CA THR A 29 -17.06 -1.63 6.66
C THR A 29 -16.20 -2.38 5.64
N LEU A 30 -14.96 -1.96 5.44
CA LEU A 30 -14.02 -2.61 4.53
C LEU A 30 -13.71 -4.04 4.96
N THR A 31 -13.44 -4.25 6.25
CA THR A 31 -13.18 -5.58 6.80
C THR A 31 -14.37 -6.51 6.58
N ALA A 32 -15.59 -6.03 6.83
CA ALA A 32 -16.81 -6.80 6.61
C ALA A 32 -17.04 -7.12 5.12
N HIS A 33 -16.81 -6.16 4.22
CA HIS A 33 -16.92 -6.40 2.78
C HIS A 33 -15.91 -7.44 2.29
N VAL A 34 -14.64 -7.35 2.69
CA VAL A 34 -13.63 -8.35 2.28
C VAL A 34 -13.97 -9.73 2.85
N HIS A 35 -14.48 -9.82 4.07
CA HIS A 35 -15.01 -11.09 4.59
C HIS A 35 -16.15 -11.65 3.74
N GLY A 36 -17.10 -10.80 3.32
CA GLY A 36 -18.19 -11.20 2.44
C GLY A 36 -17.70 -11.70 1.08
N ILE A 37 -16.70 -11.02 0.49
CA ILE A 37 -16.08 -11.42 -0.78
C ILE A 37 -15.48 -12.83 -0.67
N VAL A 38 -14.68 -13.10 0.38
CA VAL A 38 -14.04 -14.42 0.55
C VAL A 38 -15.06 -15.50 0.89
N ALA A 39 -16.04 -15.20 1.75
CA ALA A 39 -17.08 -16.16 2.12
C ALA A 39 -17.92 -16.61 0.90
N ALA A 40 -18.13 -15.72 -0.08
CA ALA A 40 -18.84 -16.06 -1.32
C ALA A 40 -18.05 -17.02 -2.23
N LEU A 41 -16.77 -17.28 -1.94
CA LEU A 41 -15.92 -18.17 -2.73
C LEU A 41 -15.92 -19.63 -2.25
N ASP A 42 -16.76 -19.97 -1.26
CA ASP A 42 -16.94 -21.34 -0.78
C ASP A 42 -17.31 -22.31 -1.92
N GLU A 43 -18.12 -21.86 -2.89
CA GLU A 43 -18.47 -22.66 -4.08
C GLU A 43 -17.27 -23.03 -4.96
N TYR A 44 -16.15 -22.30 -4.82
CA TYR A 44 -14.88 -22.57 -5.50
C TYR A 44 -13.86 -23.28 -4.59
N GLY A 45 -14.27 -23.74 -3.40
CA GLY A 45 -13.41 -24.42 -2.43
C GLY A 45 -12.47 -23.51 -1.65
N VAL A 46 -12.74 -22.20 -1.58
CA VAL A 46 -11.94 -21.23 -0.82
C VAL A 46 -12.55 -21.06 0.58
N ASP A 47 -11.79 -21.39 1.62
CA ASP A 47 -12.22 -21.21 3.01
C ASP A 47 -12.43 -19.72 3.33
N ALA A 48 -13.47 -19.38 4.12
CA ALA A 48 -13.83 -18.00 4.44
C ALA A 48 -12.73 -17.21 5.18
N ARG A 49 -11.79 -17.90 5.85
CA ARG A 49 -10.62 -17.29 6.51
C ARG A 49 -9.41 -17.20 5.59
N THR A 50 -9.50 -17.69 4.35
CA THR A 50 -8.42 -17.58 3.36
C THR A 50 -8.02 -16.13 3.19
N GLU A 51 -6.71 -15.92 3.18
CA GLU A 51 -6.09 -14.62 2.97
C GLU A 51 -6.27 -14.15 1.52
N VAL A 52 -6.60 -12.86 1.35
CA VAL A 52 -6.60 -12.20 0.04
C VAL A 52 -5.22 -11.60 -0.20
N HIS A 53 -4.22 -12.46 -0.40
CA HIS A 53 -2.89 -12.04 -0.80
C HIS A 53 -2.83 -11.91 -2.32
N ALA A 54 -2.50 -10.72 -2.81
CA ALA A 54 -2.66 -10.32 -4.21
C ALA A 54 -1.90 -11.24 -5.17
N HIS A 55 -0.68 -11.64 -4.83
CA HIS A 55 0.14 -12.48 -5.71
C HIS A 55 -0.46 -13.89 -5.90
N PRO A 56 -0.80 -14.67 -4.84
CA PRO A 56 -1.54 -15.93 -4.99
C PRO A 56 -2.88 -15.78 -5.72
N VAL A 57 -3.67 -14.75 -5.41
CA VAL A 57 -4.95 -14.49 -6.10
C VAL A 57 -4.70 -14.20 -7.58
N PHE A 58 -3.70 -13.41 -7.92
CA PHE A 58 -3.41 -13.02 -9.30
C PHE A 58 -2.88 -14.18 -10.15
N HIS A 59 -2.08 -15.07 -9.56
CA HIS A 59 -1.50 -16.21 -10.28
C HIS A 59 -2.32 -17.51 -10.17
N GLY A 60 -3.32 -17.57 -9.28
CA GLY A 60 -4.09 -18.78 -9.04
C GLY A 60 -3.23 -19.83 -8.36
N LYS A 61 -2.58 -19.45 -7.26
CA LYS A 61 -1.70 -20.32 -6.47
C LYS A 61 -2.34 -20.65 -5.14
N ASP A 62 -1.85 -21.70 -4.51
CA ASP A 62 -2.27 -22.13 -3.17
C ASP A 62 -3.79 -22.36 -3.13
N ALA A 63 -4.49 -21.75 -2.17
CA ALA A 63 -5.95 -21.80 -2.04
C ALA A 63 -6.70 -21.28 -3.28
N TRP A 64 -6.02 -20.58 -4.20
CA TRP A 64 -6.61 -19.97 -5.40
C TRP A 64 -6.42 -20.81 -6.66
N SER A 65 -5.81 -22.00 -6.56
CA SER A 65 -5.45 -22.83 -7.72
C SER A 65 -6.65 -23.39 -8.50
N GLY A 66 -7.76 -23.67 -7.82
CA GLY A 66 -9.03 -24.08 -8.44
C GLY A 66 -9.93 -22.92 -8.87
N VAL A 67 -9.59 -21.67 -8.54
CA VAL A 67 -10.49 -20.52 -8.75
C VAL A 67 -10.35 -19.98 -10.18
N PRO A 68 -11.44 -19.91 -10.97
CA PRO A 68 -11.39 -19.46 -12.36
C PRO A 68 -10.82 -18.05 -12.49
N PRO A 69 -10.05 -17.73 -13.56
CA PRO A 69 -9.44 -16.41 -13.73
C PRO A 69 -10.42 -15.24 -13.65
N ARG A 70 -11.65 -15.39 -14.17
CA ARG A 70 -12.69 -14.36 -14.10
C ARG A 70 -13.13 -14.07 -12.66
N VAL A 71 -13.20 -15.08 -11.81
CA VAL A 71 -13.56 -14.95 -10.39
C VAL A 71 -12.42 -14.28 -9.63
N ARG A 72 -11.16 -14.65 -9.90
CA ARG A 72 -9.98 -13.99 -9.32
C ARG A 72 -9.91 -12.51 -9.72
N VAL A 73 -10.20 -12.17 -10.97
CA VAL A 73 -10.34 -10.77 -11.41
C VAL A 73 -11.46 -10.05 -10.66
N LYS A 74 -12.61 -10.71 -10.44
CA LYS A 74 -13.71 -10.13 -9.68
C LYS A 74 -13.32 -9.78 -8.25
N VAL A 75 -12.49 -10.60 -7.58
CA VAL A 75 -11.97 -10.28 -6.24
C VAL A 75 -11.21 -8.96 -6.23
N PHE A 76 -10.33 -8.70 -7.19
CA PHE A 76 -9.64 -7.41 -7.30
C PHE A 76 -10.61 -6.25 -7.51
N LEU A 77 -11.60 -6.42 -8.39
CA LEU A 77 -12.59 -5.38 -8.68
C LEU A 77 -13.46 -5.08 -7.45
N ASP A 78 -13.97 -6.11 -6.76
CA ASP A 78 -14.83 -5.96 -5.60
C ASP A 78 -14.09 -5.30 -4.42
N VAL A 79 -12.81 -5.65 -4.21
CA VAL A 79 -11.99 -5.03 -3.16
C VAL A 79 -11.75 -3.55 -3.45
N VAL A 80 -11.39 -3.20 -4.69
CA VAL A 80 -11.15 -1.80 -5.08
C VAL A 80 -12.45 -0.98 -5.02
N GLU A 81 -13.58 -1.54 -5.45
CA GLU A 81 -14.87 -0.86 -5.32
C GLU A 81 -15.29 -0.70 -3.85
N ALA A 82 -15.02 -1.68 -2.97
CA ALA A 82 -15.27 -1.53 -1.55
C ALA A 82 -14.46 -0.36 -0.94
N VAL A 83 -13.19 -0.19 -1.35
CA VAL A 83 -12.35 0.95 -0.96
C VAL A 83 -12.97 2.26 -1.45
N ARG A 84 -13.33 2.33 -2.73
CA ARG A 84 -13.94 3.51 -3.33
C ARG A 84 -15.25 3.90 -2.66
N ALA A 85 -16.14 2.93 -2.42
CA ALA A 85 -17.43 3.14 -1.78
C ALA A 85 -17.31 3.57 -0.31
N SER A 86 -16.26 3.13 0.39
CA SER A 86 -16.01 3.53 1.79
C SER A 86 -15.55 4.99 1.93
N GLY A 87 -15.01 5.59 0.88
CA GLY A 87 -14.36 6.91 0.94
C GLY A 87 -13.00 6.89 1.66
N ALA A 88 -12.41 5.72 1.91
CA ALA A 88 -11.06 5.62 2.47
C ALA A 88 -10.03 6.24 1.50
N THR A 89 -8.99 6.84 2.06
CA THR A 89 -7.94 7.49 1.26
C THR A 89 -6.83 6.50 0.95
N ILE A 90 -6.44 6.41 -0.32
CA ILE A 90 -5.29 5.61 -0.73
C ILE A 90 -4.03 6.49 -0.75
N LEU A 91 -2.90 5.96 -0.29
CA LEU A 91 -1.59 6.59 -0.44
C LEU A 91 -0.68 5.69 -1.29
N LEU A 92 -0.05 6.26 -2.32
CA LEU A 92 0.83 5.53 -3.23
C LEU A 92 2.15 6.27 -3.38
N ARG A 93 3.25 5.68 -2.92
CA ARG A 93 4.58 6.29 -3.04
C ARG A 93 5.61 5.28 -3.48
N GLY A 94 6.47 5.71 -4.40
CA GLY A 94 7.45 4.83 -4.99
C GLY A 94 8.69 5.56 -5.45
N VAL A 95 9.74 4.79 -5.67
CA VAL A 95 11.06 5.27 -6.05
C VAL A 95 11.67 4.35 -7.08
N ARG A 96 12.26 4.94 -8.12
CA ARG A 96 13.09 4.21 -9.10
C ARG A 96 14.55 4.25 -8.64
N PRO A 97 15.18 3.10 -8.32
CA PRO A 97 16.55 3.08 -7.76
C PRO A 97 17.57 3.85 -8.60
N GLU A 98 17.52 3.69 -9.92
CA GLU A 98 18.41 4.38 -10.86
C GLU A 98 18.26 5.90 -10.81
N ARG A 99 17.02 6.40 -10.77
CA ARG A 99 16.75 7.84 -10.71
C ARG A 99 17.18 8.43 -9.37
N LEU A 100 16.92 7.70 -8.29
CA LEU A 100 17.36 8.10 -6.96
C LEU A 100 18.89 8.19 -6.87
N ARG A 101 19.61 7.20 -7.42
CA ARG A 101 21.08 7.22 -7.41
C ARG A 101 21.62 8.46 -8.11
N ARG A 102 21.16 8.72 -9.35
CA ARG A 102 21.55 9.92 -10.13
C ARG A 102 21.20 11.22 -9.41
N HIS A 103 20.04 11.29 -8.77
CA HIS A 103 19.64 12.47 -7.99
C HIS A 103 20.59 12.72 -6.81
N GLN A 104 20.92 11.67 -6.05
CA GLN A 104 21.84 11.77 -4.90
C GLN A 104 23.27 12.11 -5.35
N ASP A 105 23.72 11.58 -6.50
CA ASP A 105 25.01 11.94 -7.12
C ASP A 105 25.05 13.42 -7.47
N ALA A 106 24.06 13.89 -8.24
CA ALA A 106 24.00 15.27 -8.73
C ALA A 106 23.89 16.31 -7.60
N ARG A 107 23.38 15.90 -6.44
CA ARG A 107 23.24 16.76 -5.26
C ARG A 107 24.34 16.58 -4.22
N GLY A 108 25.33 15.72 -4.48
CA GLY A 108 26.47 15.50 -3.58
C GLY A 108 26.05 15.01 -2.20
N TYR A 109 25.07 14.11 -2.12
CA TYR A 109 24.59 13.58 -0.84
C TYR A 109 25.74 12.83 -0.14
N PRO A 110 26.05 13.15 1.14
CA PRO A 110 27.13 12.50 1.87
C PRO A 110 26.81 11.02 2.17
N ASP A 111 25.53 10.73 2.43
CA ASP A 111 25.01 9.39 2.69
C ASP A 111 24.00 8.96 1.62
N ARG A 112 23.95 7.66 1.35
CA ARG A 112 23.02 7.07 0.38
C ARG A 112 21.78 6.53 1.08
N TYR A 113 20.63 7.08 0.70
CA TYR A 113 19.33 6.58 1.10
C TYR A 113 18.88 5.46 0.17
N ALA A 114 18.37 4.37 0.76
CA ALA A 114 17.79 3.26 0.01
C ALA A 114 16.43 3.66 -0.61
N PRO A 115 16.08 3.16 -1.81
CA PRO A 115 14.81 3.47 -2.46
C PRO A 115 13.57 3.21 -1.59
N GLU A 116 13.56 2.08 -0.89
CA GLU A 116 12.47 1.67 0.01
C GLU A 116 12.31 2.63 1.19
N GLN A 117 13.44 3.05 1.79
CA GLN A 117 13.45 4.04 2.87
C GLN A 117 12.81 5.35 2.42
N VAL A 118 13.21 5.84 1.24
CA VAL A 118 12.70 7.11 0.70
C VAL A 118 11.22 7.00 0.34
N ALA A 119 10.80 5.89 -0.27
CA ALA A 119 9.40 5.66 -0.62
C ALA A 119 8.51 5.62 0.64
N PHE A 120 8.95 4.88 1.67
CA PHE A 120 8.22 4.78 2.94
C PHE A 120 8.18 6.11 3.69
N GLN A 121 9.32 6.83 3.80
CA GLN A 121 9.37 8.19 4.37
C GLN A 121 8.34 9.10 3.69
N HIS A 122 8.30 9.09 2.35
CA HIS A 122 7.34 9.90 1.63
C HIS A 122 5.89 9.48 1.88
N LEU A 123 5.61 8.19 2.04
CA LEU A 123 4.27 7.70 2.38
C LEU A 123 3.84 8.22 3.76
N LEU A 124 4.72 8.13 4.76
CA LEU A 124 4.49 8.64 6.11
C LEU A 124 4.18 10.14 6.10
N GLN A 125 4.94 10.94 5.35
CA GLN A 125 4.65 12.37 5.17
C GLN A 125 3.26 12.64 4.57
N ARG A 126 2.69 11.71 3.79
CA ARG A 126 1.32 11.89 3.24
C ARG A 126 0.29 11.50 4.27
N ALA A 127 0.49 10.40 4.97
CA ALA A 127 -0.37 10.00 6.08
C ALA A 127 -0.47 11.12 7.13
N ASP A 128 0.67 11.72 7.49
CA ASP A 128 0.75 12.84 8.43
C ASP A 128 -0.06 14.06 7.93
N ARG A 129 0.11 14.44 6.66
CA ARG A 129 -0.66 15.55 6.07
C ARG A 129 -2.14 15.27 5.96
N THR A 130 -2.52 14.05 5.60
CA THR A 130 -3.93 13.69 5.53
C THR A 130 -4.54 13.74 6.93
N ALA A 131 -3.84 13.25 7.96
CA ALA A 131 -4.28 13.38 9.35
C ALA A 131 -4.38 14.85 9.78
N ALA A 132 -3.39 15.69 9.43
CA ALA A 132 -3.42 17.12 9.72
C ALA A 132 -4.60 17.84 9.05
N ALA A 133 -4.87 17.54 7.78
CA ALA A 133 -5.99 18.11 7.01
C ALA A 133 -7.36 17.69 7.56
N ASN A 134 -7.44 16.53 8.22
CA ASN A 134 -8.63 16.04 8.92
C ASN A 134 -8.64 16.43 10.41
N GLU A 135 -7.74 17.33 10.84
CA GLU A 135 -7.61 17.79 12.22
C GLU A 135 -7.54 16.64 13.25
N THR A 136 -6.87 15.55 12.86
CA THR A 136 -6.84 14.32 13.66
C THR A 136 -5.44 13.70 13.68
N TYR A 137 -5.31 12.59 14.39
CA TYR A 137 -4.10 11.79 14.47
C TYR A 137 -4.26 10.48 13.70
N ALA A 138 -3.14 9.85 13.33
CA ALA A 138 -3.12 8.55 12.70
C ALA A 138 -2.15 7.57 13.39
N LEU A 139 -2.51 6.29 13.38
CA LEU A 139 -1.60 5.19 13.70
C LEU A 139 -1.18 4.47 12.41
N VAL A 140 0.08 4.08 12.33
CA VAL A 140 0.62 3.36 11.17
C VAL A 140 0.78 1.88 11.51
N ILE A 141 0.17 1.02 10.70
CA ILE A 141 0.20 -0.43 10.83
C ILE A 141 0.72 -0.98 9.50
N ALA A 142 1.94 -1.52 9.50
CA ALA A 142 2.57 -2.12 8.32
C ALA A 142 2.54 -3.64 8.40
N ASP A 143 2.60 -4.31 7.24
CA ASP A 143 2.81 -5.76 7.20
C ASP A 143 4.18 -6.17 7.74
N GLU A 144 4.29 -7.39 8.23
CA GLU A 144 5.52 -7.92 8.84
C GLU A 144 6.68 -7.99 7.84
N ARG A 145 7.81 -7.42 8.26
CA ARG A 145 9.04 -7.37 7.46
C ARG A 145 10.27 -7.55 8.32
N SER A 146 11.33 -8.09 7.72
CA SER A 146 12.56 -8.47 8.42
C SER A 146 13.36 -7.28 8.97
N ASP A 147 13.16 -6.08 8.42
CA ASP A 147 13.84 -4.84 8.82
C ASP A 147 12.96 -3.89 9.65
N ARG A 148 11.91 -4.42 10.28
CA ARG A 148 10.96 -3.66 11.13
C ARG A 148 11.60 -2.76 12.18
N ASP A 149 12.67 -3.19 12.85
CA ASP A 149 13.26 -2.43 13.96
C ASP A 149 13.96 -1.17 13.44
N ARG A 150 14.60 -1.28 12.27
CA ARG A 150 15.18 -0.13 11.56
C ARG A 150 14.13 0.89 11.13
N HIS A 151 12.92 0.46 10.78
CA HIS A 151 11.82 1.39 10.46
C HIS A 151 11.33 2.12 11.70
N ARG A 152 11.24 1.46 12.86
CA ARG A 152 10.87 2.09 14.14
C ARG A 152 11.89 3.13 14.58
N GLU A 153 13.18 2.80 14.51
CA GLU A 153 14.27 3.72 14.86
C GLU A 153 14.22 4.99 13.99
N ARG A 154 14.04 4.83 12.68
CA ARG A 154 13.93 5.96 11.74
C ARG A 154 12.68 6.80 12.00
N PHE A 155 11.55 6.16 12.29
CA PHE A 155 10.32 6.86 12.60
C PHE A 155 10.47 7.75 13.85
N ALA A 156 11.11 7.25 14.90
CA ALA A 156 11.41 8.03 16.10
C ALA A 156 12.29 9.26 15.77
N VAL A 157 13.30 9.09 14.90
CA VAL A 157 14.12 10.21 14.38
C VAL A 157 13.26 11.22 13.62
N TYR A 158 12.33 10.76 12.78
CA TYR A 158 11.45 11.64 12.00
C TYR A 158 10.49 12.46 12.88
N GLN A 159 10.01 11.90 13.98
CA GLN A 159 9.21 12.64 14.96
C GLN A 159 10.05 13.66 15.73
N ALA A 160 11.24 13.28 16.19
CA ALA A 160 12.08 14.14 17.04
C ALA A 160 12.75 15.28 16.25
N TYR A 161 13.29 14.98 15.07
CA TYR A 161 14.19 15.87 14.33
C TYR A 161 13.65 16.26 12.94
N GLY A 162 12.61 15.58 12.47
CA GLY A 162 12.07 15.75 11.12
C GLY A 162 12.65 14.76 10.11
N THR A 163 12.00 14.65 8.96
CA THR A 163 12.42 13.76 7.89
C THR A 163 13.64 14.32 7.15
N PRO A 164 14.69 13.50 6.90
CA PRO A 164 15.91 13.93 6.25
C PRO A 164 15.72 14.22 4.75
N GLY A 165 16.68 14.94 4.18
CA GLY A 165 16.76 15.25 2.75
C GLY A 165 16.11 16.58 2.37
N THR A 166 16.21 16.94 1.09
CA THR A 166 15.71 18.23 0.58
C THR A 166 14.22 18.22 0.24
N TYR A 167 13.61 17.04 0.14
CA TYR A 167 12.20 16.89 -0.18
C TYR A 167 11.35 16.85 1.09
N MET A 168 10.62 17.95 1.31
CA MET A 168 9.62 18.08 2.37
C MET A 168 10.18 17.74 3.76
N HIS A 169 11.13 18.55 4.23
CA HIS A 169 11.69 18.42 5.56
C HIS A 169 10.63 18.75 6.63
N THR A 170 9.89 17.73 7.07
CA THR A 170 8.73 17.88 7.97
C THR A 170 8.89 17.01 9.20
N ARG A 171 8.44 17.48 10.36
CA ARG A 171 8.21 16.62 11.53
C ARG A 171 6.88 15.88 11.36
N LEU A 172 6.86 14.60 11.72
CA LEU A 172 5.65 13.76 11.65
C LEU A 172 4.83 13.94 12.93
N GLU A 173 4.12 15.07 13.03
CA GLU A 173 3.45 15.52 14.25
C GLU A 173 2.08 14.85 14.50
N ARG A 174 1.45 14.30 13.45
CA ARG A 174 0.12 13.67 13.51
C ARG A 174 0.17 12.15 13.53
N LEU A 175 1.35 11.56 13.33
CA LEU A 175 1.54 10.11 13.46
C LEU A 175 1.93 9.77 14.89
N LEU A 176 1.11 8.96 15.56
CA LEU A 176 1.27 8.63 16.99
C LEU A 176 2.19 7.44 17.21
N ASP A 177 2.89 7.47 18.35
CA ASP A 177 3.70 6.38 18.91
C ASP A 177 4.81 5.85 17.99
N THR A 178 4.51 4.83 17.18
CA THR A 178 5.47 4.15 16.32
C THR A 178 4.77 3.49 15.12
N VAL A 179 5.56 2.83 14.26
CA VAL A 179 5.02 1.92 13.25
C VAL A 179 4.77 0.56 13.90
N HIS A 180 3.50 0.18 13.96
CA HIS A 180 3.09 -1.16 14.38
C HIS A 180 3.27 -2.13 13.21
N PHE A 181 3.71 -3.35 13.51
CA PHE A 181 3.84 -4.42 12.53
C PHE A 181 2.91 -5.54 12.93
N ALA A 182 2.13 -6.04 11.98
CA ALA A 182 1.18 -7.12 12.20
C ALA A 182 1.15 -8.03 10.97
N PRO A 183 0.93 -9.35 11.15
CA PRO A 183 0.91 -10.27 10.02
C PRO A 183 -0.36 -10.08 9.19
N SER A 184 -0.20 -9.94 7.86
CA SER A 184 -1.29 -9.74 6.88
C SER A 184 -2.43 -10.76 6.99
N HIS A 185 -2.14 -12.03 7.27
CA HIS A 185 -3.16 -13.09 7.36
C HIS A 185 -4.13 -12.92 8.55
N HIS A 186 -3.86 -11.99 9.47
CA HIS A 186 -4.76 -11.59 10.55
C HIS A 186 -5.45 -10.24 10.33
N SER A 187 -5.18 -9.54 9.23
CA SER A 187 -5.72 -8.20 8.96
C SER A 187 -6.23 -8.06 7.53
N ARG A 188 -7.55 -7.95 7.37
CA ARG A 188 -8.16 -7.64 6.06
C ARG A 188 -7.71 -6.30 5.52
N MET A 189 -7.44 -5.32 6.38
CA MET A 189 -6.95 -4.02 5.92
C MET A 189 -5.53 -4.07 5.37
N LEU A 190 -4.64 -4.90 5.94
CA LEU A 190 -3.30 -5.13 5.36
C LEU A 190 -3.41 -5.86 4.02
N GLN A 191 -4.33 -6.83 3.90
CA GLN A 191 -4.59 -7.51 2.62
C GLN A 191 -5.12 -6.55 1.53
N ILE A 192 -5.92 -5.54 1.90
CA ILE A 192 -6.34 -4.49 0.97
C ILE A 192 -5.12 -3.63 0.56
N ALA A 193 -4.25 -3.27 1.51
CA ALA A 193 -3.03 -2.52 1.23
C ALA A 193 -2.09 -3.27 0.28
N ASP A 194 -1.87 -4.57 0.50
CA ASP A 194 -1.14 -5.49 -0.39
C ASP A 194 -1.71 -5.46 -1.81
N LEU A 195 -3.03 -5.64 -1.95
CA LEU A 195 -3.70 -5.63 -3.25
C LEU A 195 -3.50 -4.31 -4.01
N ILE A 196 -3.64 -3.18 -3.32
CA ILE A 196 -3.40 -1.85 -3.90
C ILE A 196 -1.95 -1.67 -4.30
N ALA A 197 -1.00 -2.05 -3.43
CA ALA A 197 0.44 -1.96 -3.69
C ALA A 197 0.83 -2.82 -4.90
N PHE A 198 0.33 -4.05 -4.96
CA PHE A 198 0.55 -4.99 -6.06
C PHE A 198 0.06 -4.42 -7.39
N VAL A 199 -1.21 -3.99 -7.44
CA VAL A 199 -1.82 -3.42 -8.66
C VAL A 199 -1.04 -2.21 -9.13
N TRP A 200 -0.74 -1.28 -8.21
CA TRP A 200 -0.07 -0.05 -8.57
C TRP A 200 1.36 -0.31 -9.05
N VAL A 201 2.16 -1.06 -8.31
CA VAL A 201 3.54 -1.37 -8.70
C VAL A 201 3.59 -2.13 -10.02
N ARG A 202 2.71 -3.12 -10.21
CA ARG A 202 2.63 -3.86 -11.48
C ARG A 202 2.38 -2.92 -12.65
N SER A 203 1.47 -1.94 -12.51
CA SER A 203 1.21 -0.93 -13.54
C SER A 203 2.42 -0.04 -13.87
N GLN A 204 3.39 0.07 -12.95
CA GLN A 204 4.60 0.86 -13.14
C GLN A 204 5.76 0.06 -13.76
N THR A 205 5.69 -1.27 -13.74
CA THR A 205 6.83 -2.16 -14.04
C THR A 205 6.54 -3.21 -15.11
N VAL A 206 5.28 -3.51 -15.40
CA VAL A 206 4.89 -4.58 -16.33
C VAL A 206 4.01 -4.02 -17.44
N VAL A 207 4.37 -4.36 -18.69
CA VAL A 207 3.53 -4.16 -19.87
C VAL A 207 2.70 -5.42 -20.10
N GLU A 208 1.38 -5.29 -20.00
CA GLU A 208 0.47 -6.43 -20.20
C GLU A 208 0.33 -6.77 -21.69
N GLN A 209 0.55 -8.04 -22.02
CA GLN A 209 0.48 -8.54 -23.40
C GLN A 209 -0.96 -8.90 -23.82
N ASP A 210 -1.78 -9.35 -22.87
CA ASP A 210 -3.19 -9.65 -23.12
C ASP A 210 -4.05 -8.38 -23.01
N ALA A 211 -4.77 -8.04 -24.08
CA ALA A 211 -5.59 -6.82 -24.15
C ALA A 211 -6.79 -6.80 -23.18
N ARG A 212 -7.28 -7.95 -22.71
CA ARG A 212 -8.33 -8.02 -21.68
C ARG A 212 -7.72 -7.71 -20.31
N GLN A 213 -6.59 -8.32 -20.00
CA GLN A 213 -5.86 -8.06 -18.76
C GLN A 213 -5.39 -6.60 -18.68
N ALA A 214 -4.86 -6.05 -19.77
CA ALA A 214 -4.46 -4.64 -19.86
C ALA A 214 -5.63 -3.69 -19.53
N ARG A 215 -6.83 -3.97 -20.03
CA ARG A 215 -8.03 -3.17 -19.75
C ARG A 215 -8.46 -3.25 -18.29
N VAL A 216 -8.48 -4.45 -17.72
CA VAL A 216 -8.79 -4.65 -16.29
C VAL A 216 -7.78 -3.91 -15.42
N MET A 217 -6.48 -4.05 -15.72
CA MET A 217 -5.45 -3.36 -14.96
C MET A 217 -5.56 -1.83 -15.07
N ALA A 218 -5.86 -1.32 -16.26
CA ALA A 218 -6.08 0.12 -16.45
C ALA A 218 -7.27 0.62 -15.63
N SER A 219 -8.38 -0.14 -15.58
CA SER A 219 -9.55 0.19 -14.74
C SER A 219 -9.19 0.23 -13.26
N LEU A 220 -8.59 -0.84 -12.74
CA LEU A 220 -8.19 -0.91 -11.33
C LEU A 220 -7.27 0.25 -10.94
N VAL A 221 -6.30 0.58 -11.79
CA VAL A 221 -5.38 1.71 -11.55
C VAL A 221 -6.12 3.04 -11.58
N ALA A 222 -7.09 3.23 -12.47
CA ALA A 222 -7.90 4.45 -12.53
C ALA A 222 -8.73 4.62 -11.25
N ASP A 223 -9.40 3.56 -10.79
CA ASP A 223 -10.23 3.57 -9.59
C ASP A 223 -9.40 3.81 -8.33
N ILE A 224 -8.26 3.12 -8.20
CA ILE A 224 -7.30 3.32 -7.11
C ILE A 224 -6.79 4.77 -7.10
N ARG A 225 -6.41 5.32 -8.27
CA ARG A 225 -5.95 6.71 -8.36
C ARG A 225 -7.04 7.72 -8.05
N GLY A 226 -8.30 7.41 -8.37
CA GLY A 226 -9.45 8.23 -8.02
C GLY A 226 -9.62 8.40 -6.50
N CYS A 227 -9.14 7.43 -5.71
CA CYS A 227 -9.17 7.48 -4.25
C CYS A 227 -7.83 7.97 -3.64
N ALA A 228 -6.81 8.24 -4.46
CA ALA A 228 -5.45 8.43 -3.98
C ALA A 228 -5.11 9.90 -3.67
N TYR A 229 -4.53 10.16 -2.50
CA TYR A 229 -3.98 11.47 -2.15
C TYR A 229 -2.48 11.56 -2.52
N GLY A 230 -2.16 12.43 -3.48
CA GLY A 230 -0.78 12.77 -3.83
C GLY A 230 0.06 11.58 -4.30
N ALA A 231 -0.55 10.64 -5.03
CA ALA A 231 0.10 9.47 -5.59
C ALA A 231 1.29 9.88 -6.50
N GLY A 232 2.43 9.22 -6.36
CA GLY A 232 3.57 9.56 -7.21
C GLY A 232 4.86 8.79 -6.95
N THR A 233 5.75 8.90 -7.94
CA THR A 233 7.12 8.41 -7.87
C THR A 233 8.08 9.58 -7.59
N TRP A 234 9.16 9.34 -6.85
CA TRP A 234 10.23 10.30 -6.63
C TRP A 234 11.61 9.61 -6.79
N PRO A 235 12.69 10.32 -7.12
CA PRO A 235 12.71 11.67 -7.68
C PRO A 235 12.17 11.72 -9.11
#